data_AF-A0A2E1XK86-F1
#
_entry.id   AF-A0A2E1XK86-F1
#
_cell.length_a   1.000
_cell.length_b   1.000
_cell.length_c   1.000
_cell.angle_alpha   90.00
_cell.angle_beta   90.00
_cell.angle_gamma   90.00
#
_symmetry.space_group_name_H-M   'P 1'
#
loop_
_entity.id
_entity.type
_entity.pdbx_description
1 polymer ?
#
loop_
_entity_poly.entity_id
_entity_poly.type
_entity_poly.pdbx_seq_one_letter_code
_entity_poly.pdbx_strand_id
1 'polypeptide(L)'
;MTIKKPENLIEWLRALPKETEWAEFKVNNSKSDSVGKYVSALANSAIYNGEAHGFLVFGIEDGTHNLVGTKVDLASEKVGGESFLHWLNKMLSPSLNIEHCRHEVDGKFVEILRIDPAY
;
A
#
# COMPACT_ATOMS: atom_id res chain seq x y z
N MET A 1 -2.98 13.71 4.90
CA MET A 1 -4.43 13.36 4.90
C MET A 1 -4.60 12.04 5.65
N THR A 2 -5.81 11.69 6.07
CA THR A 2 -6.11 10.40 6.75
C THR A 2 -7.17 9.64 5.96
N ILE A 3 -7.06 8.33 5.80
CA ILE A 3 -8.02 7.42 5.19
C ILE A 3 -9.22 7.37 6.14
N LYS A 4 -10.27 8.14 5.81
CA LYS A 4 -11.45 8.29 6.67
C LYS A 4 -12.45 7.12 6.58
N LYS A 5 -12.41 6.35 5.48
CA LYS A 5 -13.33 5.21 5.21
C LYS A 5 -12.54 4.04 4.60
N PRO A 6 -11.78 3.28 5.40
CA PRO A 6 -10.93 2.20 4.91
C PRO A 6 -11.71 1.11 4.18
N GLU A 7 -12.87 0.70 4.70
CA GLU A 7 -13.72 -0.32 4.08
C GLU A 7 -14.16 0.07 2.66
N ASN A 8 -14.68 1.28 2.47
CA ASN A 8 -15.05 1.78 1.12
C ASN A 8 -13.84 1.83 0.17
N LEU A 9 -12.67 2.17 0.68
CA LEU A 9 -11.44 2.19 -0.10
C LEU A 9 -11.04 0.76 -0.52
N ILE A 10 -11.13 -0.21 0.38
CA ILE A 10 -10.86 -1.61 0.10
C ILE A 10 -11.80 -2.15 -0.97
N GLU A 11 -13.11 -1.89 -0.86
CA GLU A 11 -14.08 -2.34 -1.86
C GLU A 11 -13.84 -1.69 -3.23
N TRP A 12 -13.51 -0.39 -3.25
CA TRP A 12 -13.14 0.28 -4.50
C TRP A 12 -11.87 -0.31 -5.13
N LEU A 13 -10.82 -0.54 -4.34
CA LEU A 13 -9.58 -1.16 -4.80
C LEU A 13 -9.82 -2.57 -5.36
N ARG A 14 -10.67 -3.37 -4.72
CA ARG A 14 -11.03 -4.72 -5.19
C ARG A 14 -11.80 -4.71 -6.50
N ALA A 15 -12.57 -3.66 -6.75
CA ALA A 15 -13.33 -3.49 -7.99
C ALA A 15 -12.48 -2.99 -9.17
N LEU A 16 -11.19 -2.66 -8.96
CA LEU A 16 -10.31 -2.23 -10.04
C LEU A 16 -10.07 -3.34 -11.07
N PRO A 17 -9.76 -2.98 -12.33
CA PRO A 17 -9.26 -3.92 -13.31
C PRO A 17 -7.97 -4.60 -12.82
N LYS A 18 -7.70 -5.81 -13.33
CA LYS A 18 -6.48 -6.55 -12.97
C LYS A 18 -5.21 -5.82 -13.39
N GLU A 19 -5.25 -5.09 -14.50
CA GLU A 19 -4.10 -4.35 -15.03
C GLU A 19 -4.13 -2.90 -14.54
N THR A 20 -3.97 -2.70 -13.23
CA THR A 20 -3.92 -1.36 -12.63
C THR A 20 -2.51 -1.04 -12.15
N GLU A 21 -1.74 -0.26 -12.92
CA GLU A 21 -0.31 -0.03 -12.66
C GLU A 21 -0.01 0.80 -11.41
N TRP A 22 -0.99 1.53 -10.89
CA TRP A 22 -0.88 2.36 -9.70
C TRP A 22 -1.46 1.68 -8.44
N ALA A 23 -1.90 0.42 -8.54
CA ALA A 23 -2.37 -0.37 -7.41
C ALA A 23 -1.73 -1.78 -7.40
N GLU A 24 -1.02 -2.12 -6.34
CA GLU A 24 -0.38 -3.43 -6.17
C GLU A 24 -1.03 -4.20 -5.02
N PHE A 25 -1.38 -5.46 -5.26
CA PHE A 25 -1.98 -6.35 -4.27
C PHE A 25 -1.00 -7.44 -3.84
N LYS A 26 -0.92 -7.69 -2.53
CA LYS A 26 -0.11 -8.74 -1.93
C LYS A 26 -0.87 -9.45 -0.82
N VAL A 27 -0.46 -10.67 -0.51
CA VAL A 27 -1.00 -11.39 0.65
C VAL A 27 -0.17 -11.09 1.90
N ASN A 28 1.13 -11.43 1.92
CA ASN A 28 1.97 -11.30 3.14
C ASN A 28 3.41 -10.80 2.91
N ASN A 29 3.83 -10.49 1.68
CA ASN A 29 5.26 -10.23 1.41
C ASN A 29 5.65 -8.76 1.68
N SER A 30 5.91 -8.41 2.93
CA SER A 30 6.29 -7.07 3.39
C SER A 30 7.80 -6.80 3.45
N LYS A 31 8.64 -7.63 2.81
CA LYS A 31 10.11 -7.44 2.84
C LYS A 31 10.48 -6.00 2.47
N SER A 32 11.22 -5.33 3.36
CA SER A 32 11.45 -3.88 3.30
C SER A 32 11.99 -3.38 1.95
N ASP A 33 13.00 -4.04 1.40
CA ASP A 33 13.59 -3.68 0.09
C ASP A 33 12.61 -3.87 -1.07
N SER A 34 11.68 -4.82 -0.94
CA SER A 34 10.64 -5.03 -1.96
C SER A 34 9.57 -3.95 -1.85
N VAL A 35 9.12 -3.64 -0.63
CA VAL A 35 8.11 -2.59 -0.41
C VAL A 35 8.60 -1.22 -0.88
N GLY A 36 9.85 -0.85 -0.60
CA GLY A 36 10.42 0.42 -1.08
C GLY A 36 10.39 0.54 -2.62
N LYS A 37 10.69 -0.55 -3.33
CA LYS A 37 10.61 -0.59 -4.80
C LYS A 37 9.18 -0.46 -5.31
N TYR A 38 8.23 -1.19 -4.70
CA TYR A 38 6.82 -1.07 -5.07
C TYR A 38 6.31 0.34 -4.87
N VAL A 39 6.60 0.96 -3.72
CA VAL A 39 6.13 2.31 -3.42
C VAL A 39 6.66 3.34 -4.41
N SER A 40 7.95 3.28 -4.77
CA SER A 40 8.52 4.16 -5.78
C SER A 40 7.90 3.94 -7.16
N ALA A 41 7.69 2.69 -7.57
CA ALA A 41 7.04 2.37 -8.83
C ALA A 41 5.59 2.89 -8.88
N LEU A 42 4.81 2.65 -7.83
CA LEU A 42 3.42 3.07 -7.72
C LEU A 42 3.25 4.59 -7.74
N ALA A 43 4.13 5.34 -7.08
CA ALA A 43 4.10 6.80 -7.12
C ALA A 43 4.31 7.34 -8.54
N ASN A 44 5.22 6.73 -9.30
CA ASN A 44 5.47 7.09 -10.69
C ASN A 44 4.31 6.68 -11.60
N SER A 45 3.76 5.47 -11.40
CA SER A 45 2.61 4.98 -12.16
C SER A 45 1.37 5.85 -11.95
N ALA A 46 1.14 6.35 -10.73
CA ALA A 46 0.03 7.25 -10.44
C ALA A 46 0.14 8.54 -11.27
N ILE A 47 1.34 9.15 -11.35
CA ILE A 47 1.57 10.33 -12.20
C ILE A 47 1.30 10.01 -13.67
N TYR A 48 1.88 8.92 -14.16
CA TYR A 48 1.76 8.53 -15.57
C TYR A 48 0.30 8.31 -15.99
N ASN A 49 -0.51 7.76 -15.08
CA ASN A 49 -1.93 7.48 -15.32
C ASN A 49 -2.86 8.64 -14.94
N GLY A 50 -2.33 9.77 -14.45
CA GLY A 50 -3.14 10.92 -14.03
C GLY A 50 -3.95 10.69 -12.74
N GLU A 51 -3.55 9.72 -11.93
CA GLU A 51 -4.21 9.35 -10.68
C GLU A 51 -3.68 10.16 -9.50
N ALA A 52 -4.56 10.38 -8.52
CA ALA A 52 -4.21 11.16 -7.35
C ALA A 52 -3.23 10.44 -6.42
N HIS A 53 -3.23 9.10 -6.41
CA HIS A 53 -2.45 8.30 -5.48
C HIS A 53 -2.09 6.92 -6.06
N GLY A 54 -0.98 6.36 -5.60
CA GLY A 54 -0.68 4.93 -5.73
C GLY A 54 -1.08 4.15 -4.47
N PHE A 55 -1.30 2.84 -4.59
CA PHE A 55 -1.70 1.98 -3.48
C PHE A 55 -0.90 0.68 -3.44
N LEU A 56 -0.36 0.34 -2.27
CA LEU A 56 0.11 -1.00 -1.97
C LEU A 56 -0.76 -1.60 -0.88
N VAL A 57 -1.37 -2.75 -1.16
CA VAL A 57 -2.38 -3.35 -0.29
C VAL A 57 -1.98 -4.78 0.06
N PHE A 58 -1.94 -5.08 1.35
CA PHE A 58 -1.73 -6.45 1.84
C PHE A 58 -3.04 -7.07 2.33
N GLY A 59 -3.19 -8.38 2.11
CA GLY A 59 -4.38 -9.15 2.48
C GLY A 59 -5.37 -9.34 1.33
N ILE A 60 -4.97 -8.96 0.11
CA ILE A 60 -5.74 -9.14 -1.13
C ILE A 60 -4.88 -9.92 -2.13
N GLU A 61 -5.46 -10.90 -2.80
CA GLU A 61 -4.75 -11.71 -3.80
C GLU A 61 -4.62 -10.97 -5.15
N ASP A 62 -3.37 -10.92 -5.65
CA ASP A 62 -2.94 -10.32 -6.91
C ASP A 62 -3.59 -11.07 -8.09
N GLY A 63 -4.59 -10.46 -8.73
CA GLY A 63 -5.29 -11.00 -9.91
C GLY A 63 -6.69 -11.57 -9.67
N THR A 64 -7.07 -12.00 -8.47
CA THR A 64 -8.49 -12.33 -8.16
C THR A 64 -9.17 -11.24 -7.35
N HIS A 65 -8.39 -10.37 -6.68
CA HIS A 65 -8.86 -9.35 -5.75
C HIS A 65 -9.70 -9.93 -4.60
N ASN A 66 -9.48 -11.21 -4.30
CA ASN A 66 -10.11 -11.88 -3.18
C ASN A 66 -9.51 -11.38 -1.86
N LEU A 67 -10.39 -11.00 -0.93
CA LEU A 67 -10.02 -10.67 0.42
C LEU A 67 -9.63 -11.96 1.17
N VAL A 68 -8.33 -12.13 1.41
CA VAL A 68 -7.76 -13.32 2.08
C VAL A 68 -7.22 -13.00 3.47
N GLY A 69 -6.94 -11.72 3.73
CA GLY A 69 -6.34 -11.25 4.96
C GLY A 69 -4.81 -11.39 4.99
N THR A 70 -4.18 -10.62 5.85
CA THR A 70 -2.73 -10.64 6.04
C THR A 70 -2.34 -10.80 7.50
N LYS A 71 -1.14 -11.34 7.72
CA LYS A 71 -0.45 -11.30 9.02
C LYS A 71 0.56 -10.18 9.10
N VAL A 72 0.79 -9.46 8.00
CA VAL A 72 1.65 -8.28 7.97
C VAL A 72 1.08 -7.24 8.93
N ASP A 73 1.98 -6.61 9.66
CA ASP A 73 1.70 -5.48 10.53
C ASP A 73 2.79 -4.44 10.31
N LEU A 74 2.58 -3.57 9.32
CA LEU A 74 3.59 -2.60 8.90
C LEU A 74 3.94 -1.60 10.02
N ALA A 75 3.01 -1.34 10.93
CA ALA A 75 3.24 -0.45 12.07
C ALA A 75 4.19 -1.08 13.10
N SER A 76 4.13 -2.41 13.25
CA SER A 76 4.98 -3.18 14.16
C SER A 76 6.36 -3.54 13.57
N GLU A 77 6.52 -3.46 12.25
CA GLU A 77 7.78 -3.78 11.56
C GLU A 77 8.90 -2.75 11.81
N LYS A 78 10.15 -3.22 11.78
CA LYS A 78 11.35 -2.41 11.99
C LYS A 78 12.45 -2.73 10.99
N VAL A 79 13.20 -1.71 10.59
CA VAL A 79 14.40 -1.81 9.74
C VAL A 79 15.54 -1.10 10.43
N GLY A 80 16.61 -1.83 10.76
CA GLY A 80 17.78 -1.25 11.43
C GLY A 80 17.49 -0.61 12.80
N GLY A 81 16.41 -1.03 13.47
CA GLY A 81 15.97 -0.47 14.76
C GLY A 81 14.98 0.70 14.66
N GLU A 82 14.75 1.24 13.47
CA GLU A 82 13.74 2.27 13.19
C GLU A 82 12.40 1.63 12.77
N SER A 83 11.27 2.29 13.02
CA SER A 83 9.97 1.86 12.50
C SER A 83 9.99 1.81 10.97
N PHE A 84 9.45 0.73 10.41
CA PHE A 84 9.38 0.51 8.97
C PHE A 84 8.73 1.69 8.23
N LEU A 85 7.63 2.24 8.74
CA LEU A 85 6.92 3.37 8.12
C LEU A 85 7.78 4.64 8.07
N HIS A 86 8.58 4.90 9.11
CA HIS A 86 9.50 6.04 9.14
C HIS A 86 10.67 5.86 8.17
N TRP A 87 11.25 4.66 8.17
CA TRP A 87 12.32 4.29 7.23
C TRP A 87 11.84 4.44 5.77
N LEU A 88 10.63 3.99 5.47
CA LEU A 88 10.06 4.03 4.14
C LEU A 88 9.88 5.47 3.64
N ASN A 89 9.37 6.38 4.49
CA ASN A 89 9.21 7.79 4.15
C ASN A 89 10.56 8.49 3.85
N LYS A 90 11.66 8.06 4.49
CA LYS A 90 13.01 8.63 4.28
C LYS A 90 13.75 8.08 3.07
N MET A 91 13.53 6.80 2.74
CA MET A 91 14.27 6.10 1.68
C MET A 91 13.92 6.59 0.28
N LEU A 92 12.78 7.26 0.13
CA LEU A 92 12.28 7.72 -1.15
C LEU A 92 12.76 9.16 -1.37
N SER A 93 13.34 9.42 -2.54
CA SER A 93 13.81 10.75 -2.95
C SER A 93 13.17 11.13 -4.28
N PRO A 94 12.39 12.23 -4.36
CA PRO A 94 12.00 13.11 -3.24
C PRO A 94 11.17 12.37 -2.18
N SER A 95 11.12 12.92 -0.96
CA SER A 95 10.33 12.35 0.13
C SER A 95 8.86 12.29 -0.26
N LEU A 96 8.31 11.08 -0.35
CA LEU A 96 6.91 10.84 -0.68
C LEU A 96 6.08 10.87 0.60
N ASN A 97 4.90 11.48 0.53
CA ASN A 97 3.95 11.38 1.62
C ASN A 97 3.23 10.03 1.52
N ILE A 98 3.48 9.16 2.50
CA ILE A 98 2.86 7.84 2.58
C ILE A 98 1.92 7.80 3.77
N GLU A 99 0.67 7.49 3.49
CA GLU A 99 -0.31 7.23 4.51
C GLU A 99 -0.50 5.73 4.73
N HIS A 100 -0.54 5.31 5.99
CA HIS A 100 -0.74 3.92 6.38
C HIS A 100 -2.08 3.75 7.09
N CYS A 101 -2.78 2.67 6.77
CA CYS A 101 -3.98 2.24 7.47
C CYS A 101 -4.05 0.72 7.56
N ARG A 102 -4.25 0.22 8.77
CA ARG A 102 -4.67 -1.17 9.03
C ARG A 102 -6.16 -1.20 9.29
N HIS A 103 -6.87 -2.13 8.66
CA HIS A 103 -8.30 -2.30 8.88
C HIS A 103 -8.70 -3.77 8.87
N GLU A 104 -9.76 -4.12 9.60
CA GLU A 104 -10.34 -5.46 9.61
C GLU A 104 -11.64 -5.45 8.81
N VAL A 105 -11.77 -6.37 7.84
CA VAL A 105 -12.98 -6.59 7.03
C VAL A 105 -13.31 -8.07 7.11
N ASP A 106 -14.53 -8.42 7.52
CA ASP A 106 -14.98 -9.81 7.69
C ASP A 106 -14.01 -10.71 8.49
N GLY A 107 -13.42 -10.18 9.56
CA GLY A 107 -12.44 -10.91 10.39
C GLY A 107 -11.05 -11.08 9.75
N LYS A 108 -10.79 -10.42 8.62
CA LYS A 108 -9.52 -10.45 7.88
C LYS A 108 -8.86 -9.08 7.91
N PHE A 109 -7.59 -9.04 8.33
CA PHE A 109 -6.81 -7.81 8.32
C PHE A 109 -6.32 -7.45 6.93
N VAL A 110 -6.37 -6.16 6.62
CA VAL A 110 -5.84 -5.53 5.42
C VAL A 110 -4.92 -4.39 5.85
N GLU A 111 -3.75 -4.31 5.23
CA GLU A 111 -2.82 -3.19 5.38
C GLU A 111 -2.81 -2.38 4.09
N ILE A 112 -2.93 -1.06 4.20
CA ILE A 112 -2.99 -0.15 3.06
C ILE A 112 -1.89 0.88 3.23
N LEU A 113 -1.06 1.02 2.19
CA LEU A 113 -0.21 2.19 1.99
C LEU A 113 -0.78 3.01 0.83
N ARG A 114 -1.25 4.23 1.12
CA ARG A 114 -1.60 5.22 0.10
C ARG A 114 -0.41 6.15 -0.11
N ILE A 115 -0.01 6.30 -1.36
CA ILE A 115 1.24 6.96 -1.74
C ILE A 115 0.88 8.18 -2.58
N ASP A 116 1.26 9.36 -2.12
CA ASP A 116 1.09 10.58 -2.92
C ASP A 116 2.05 10.56 -4.13
N PRO A 117 1.71 11.26 -5.23
CA PRO A 117 2.53 11.27 -6.43
C PRO A 117 3.90 11.93 -6.16
N ALA A 118 4.94 11.42 -6.82
CA ALA A 118 6.29 11.97 -6.78
C ALA A 118 6.43 13.26 -7.61
N TYR A 119 6.05 14.42 -7.06
CA TYR A 119 6.24 15.73 -7.72
C TYR A 119 7.64 16.31 -7.52
#